data_AF-A0A838CMB6-F1
#
_entry.id   AF-A0A838CMB6-F1
#
_cell.length_a   1.000
_cell.length_b   1.000
_cell.length_c   1.000
_cell.angle_alpha   90.00
_cell.angle_beta   90.00
_cell.angle_gamma   90.00
#
_symmetry.space_group_name_H-M   'P 1'
#
loop_
_entity.id
_entity.type
_entity.pdbx_description
1 polymer ?
#
loop_
_entity_poly.entity_id
_entity_poly.type
_entity_poly.pdbx_seq_one_letter_code
_entity_poly.pdbx_strand_id
1 'polypeptide(L)'
;MRAVAPGFAERTSPAAMRWGIYVFIFVTAVAAGIANPSILDLISVIGGIFITFLVYIVPMLLFRNAKAYRHYANLPETWFVFVLGLVIMAVAVWQMLA
;
A
#
# COMPACT_ATOMS: atom_id res chain seq x y z
N MET A 1 -16.52 -24.07 -4.21
CA MET A 1 -15.66 -23.46 -5.25
C MET A 1 -14.17 -23.73 -5.01
N ARG A 2 -13.74 -25.00 -4.87
CA ARG A 2 -12.32 -25.37 -4.61
C ARG A 2 -11.79 -26.49 -5.52
N ALA A 3 -12.53 -26.84 -6.57
CA ALA A 3 -12.29 -28.07 -7.33
C ALA A 3 -11.95 -27.87 -8.82
N VAL A 4 -11.62 -26.64 -9.27
CA VAL A 4 -11.38 -26.39 -10.71
C VAL A 4 -9.90 -26.15 -11.06
N ALA A 5 -8.97 -26.02 -10.10
CA ALA A 5 -7.56 -25.85 -10.47
C ALA A 5 -6.53 -26.32 -9.42
N PRO A 6 -6.40 -27.62 -9.12
CA PRO A 6 -5.17 -28.13 -8.53
C PRO A 6 -4.05 -28.32 -9.58
N GLY A 7 -4.38 -28.57 -10.85
CA GLY A 7 -3.39 -28.96 -11.87
C GLY A 7 -2.73 -27.84 -12.70
N PHE A 8 -3.30 -26.63 -12.75
CA PHE A 8 -2.72 -25.51 -13.52
C PHE A 8 -1.56 -24.82 -12.78
N ALA A 9 -1.58 -24.82 -11.45
CA ALA A 9 -0.54 -24.20 -10.63
C ALA A 9 0.78 -25.00 -10.60
N GLU A 10 0.74 -26.33 -10.81
CA GLU A 10 1.93 -27.19 -10.78
C GLU A 10 2.68 -27.25 -12.12
N ARG A 11 2.04 -26.86 -13.24
CA ARG A 11 2.61 -27.00 -14.60
C ARG A 11 3.22 -25.73 -15.19
N THR A 12 3.06 -24.59 -14.53
CA THR A 12 3.59 -23.30 -14.98
C THR A 12 4.74 -22.85 -14.11
N SER A 13 5.83 -22.41 -14.73
CA SER A 13 6.98 -21.90 -13.97
C SER A 13 6.53 -20.73 -13.07
N PRO A 14 6.99 -20.65 -11.81
CA PRO A 14 6.60 -19.58 -10.90
C PRO A 14 6.85 -18.17 -11.48
N ALA A 15 7.86 -18.05 -12.34
CA ALA A 15 8.18 -16.83 -13.07
C ALA A 15 7.12 -16.48 -14.14
N ALA A 16 6.69 -17.45 -14.95
CA ALA A 16 5.65 -17.23 -15.96
C ALA A 16 4.30 -16.88 -15.30
N MET A 17 3.97 -17.51 -14.17
CA MET A 17 2.76 -17.20 -13.41
C MET A 17 2.81 -15.75 -12.86
N ARG A 18 3.94 -15.34 -12.25
CA ARG A 18 4.11 -13.95 -11.76
C ARG A 18 3.99 -12.94 -12.89
N TRP A 19 4.62 -13.22 -14.03
CA TRP A 19 4.52 -12.35 -15.21
C TRP A 19 3.08 -12.25 -15.73
N GLY A 20 2.36 -13.37 -15.78
CA GLY A 20 0.94 -13.38 -16.14
C GLY A 20 0.09 -12.53 -15.20
N ILE A 21 0.32 -12.63 -13.89
CA ILE A 21 -0.37 -11.80 -12.88
C ILE A 21 -0.06 -10.32 -13.10
N TYR A 22 1.20 -9.94 -13.32
CA TYR A 22 1.58 -8.53 -13.51
C TYR A 22 0.96 -7.93 -14.77
N VAL A 23 1.03 -8.65 -15.89
CA VAL A 23 0.39 -8.21 -17.15
C VAL A 23 -1.11 -8.09 -16.99
N PHE A 24 -1.74 -9.07 -16.34
CA PHE A 24 -3.18 -9.06 -16.09
C PHE A 24 -3.60 -7.85 -15.25
N ILE A 25 -2.94 -7.61 -14.11
CA ILE A 25 -3.23 -6.47 -13.23
C ILE A 25 -3.02 -5.16 -14.00
N PHE A 26 -1.92 -5.03 -14.74
CA PHE A 26 -1.61 -3.82 -15.49
C PHE A 26 -2.70 -3.50 -16.53
N VAL A 27 -3.02 -4.47 -17.40
CA VAL A 27 -4.01 -4.26 -18.47
C VAL A 27 -5.39 -3.96 -17.89
N THR A 28 -5.81 -4.70 -16.86
CA THR A 28 -7.13 -4.51 -16.26
C THR A 28 -7.25 -3.19 -15.50
N ALA A 29 -6.22 -2.77 -14.76
CA ALA A 29 -6.20 -1.49 -14.07
C ALA A 29 -6.24 -0.31 -15.07
N VAL A 30 -5.46 -0.38 -16.15
CA VAL A 30 -5.46 0.65 -17.21
C VAL A 30 -6.82 0.70 -17.91
N ALA A 31 -7.37 -0.45 -18.29
CA ALA A 31 -8.68 -0.52 -18.92
C ALA A 31 -9.79 0.03 -18.02
N ALA A 32 -9.77 -0.30 -16.73
CA ALA A 32 -10.72 0.23 -15.75
C ALA A 32 -10.60 1.76 -15.60
N GLY A 33 -9.38 2.30 -15.58
CA GLY A 33 -9.14 3.74 -15.50
C GLY A 33 -9.62 4.51 -16.74
N ILE A 34 -9.46 3.94 -17.95
CA ILE A 34 -9.98 4.54 -19.18
C ILE A 34 -11.52 4.49 -19.21
N ALA A 35 -12.10 3.34 -18.82
CA ALA A 35 -13.55 3.16 -18.85
C ALA A 35 -14.27 4.04 -17.81
N ASN A 36 -13.67 4.26 -16.65
CA ASN A 36 -14.21 5.13 -15.62
C ASN A 36 -13.08 5.81 -14.82
N PRO A 37 -12.80 7.11 -15.07
CA PRO A 37 -11.72 7.83 -14.40
C PRO A 37 -11.94 7.90 -12.88
N SER A 38 -13.18 7.86 -12.38
CA SER A 38 -13.43 7.84 -10.93
C SER A 38 -12.87 6.60 -10.21
N ILE A 39 -12.69 5.47 -10.92
CA ILE A 39 -12.04 4.27 -10.34
C ILE A 39 -10.54 4.53 -10.18
N LEU A 40 -9.92 5.23 -11.12
CA LEU A 40 -8.52 5.62 -11.02
C LEU A 40 -8.29 6.57 -9.84
N ASP A 41 -9.20 7.52 -9.64
CA ASP A 41 -9.19 8.42 -8.49
C ASP A 41 -9.32 7.63 -7.18
N LEU A 42 -10.25 6.68 -7.12
CA LEU A 42 -10.44 5.81 -5.95
C LEU A 42 -9.18 4.98 -5.63
N ILE A 43 -8.55 4.36 -6.64
CA ILE A 43 -7.31 3.59 -6.45
C ILE A 43 -6.19 4.50 -5.94
N SER A 44 -6.08 5.71 -6.49
CA SER A 44 -5.04 6.68 -6.13
C SER A 44 -5.22 7.20 -4.70
N VAL A 45 -6.45 7.51 -4.29
CA VAL A 45 -6.77 7.96 -2.93
C VAL A 45 -6.49 6.84 -1.91
N ILE A 46 -7.00 5.64 -2.16
CA ILE A 46 -6.78 4.49 -1.26
C ILE A 46 -5.28 4.16 -1.18
N GLY A 47 -4.59 4.08 -2.32
CA GLY A 47 -3.15 3.82 -2.37
C GLY A 47 -2.33 4.88 -1.64
N GLY A 48 -2.65 6.16 -1.83
CA GLY A 48 -2.00 7.28 -1.16
C GLY A 48 -2.16 7.24 0.37
N ILE A 49 -3.34 6.89 0.86
CA ILE A 49 -3.61 6.71 2.29
C ILE A 49 -2.75 5.57 2.86
N PHE A 50 -2.78 4.39 2.24
CA PHE A 50 -1.99 3.25 2.69
C PHE A 50 -0.49 3.53 2.68
N ILE A 51 0.03 4.20 1.64
CA ILE A 51 1.44 4.59 1.56
C ILE A 51 1.78 5.58 2.68
N THR A 52 0.92 6.57 2.95
CA THR A 52 1.12 7.53 4.05
C THR A 52 1.19 6.81 5.39
N PHE A 53 0.29 5.86 5.65
CA PHE A 53 0.36 5.00 6.84
C PHE A 53 1.68 4.23 6.92
N LEU A 54 2.10 3.63 5.81
CA LEU A 54 3.32 2.83 5.75
C LEU A 54 4.57 3.69 5.98
N VAL A 55 4.64 4.88 5.40
CA VAL A 55 5.82 5.76 5.45
C VAL A 55 5.95 6.48 6.79
N TYR A 56 4.83 6.84 7.44
CA TYR A 56 4.88 7.64 8.66
C TYR A 56 4.62 6.85 9.96
N ILE A 57 3.68 5.89 9.96
CA ILE A 57 3.37 5.11 11.18
C ILE A 57 4.35 3.95 11.37
N VAL A 58 4.60 3.14 10.33
CA VAL A 58 5.42 1.93 10.47
C VAL A 58 6.81 2.21 11.03
N PRO A 59 7.59 3.21 10.56
CA PRO A 59 8.89 3.48 11.16
C PRO A 59 8.78 3.94 12.63
N MET A 60 7.74 4.69 12.99
CA MET A 60 7.49 5.09 14.38
C MET A 60 7.17 3.89 15.28
N LEU A 61 6.35 2.96 14.79
CA LEU A 61 6.10 1.70 15.47
C LEU A 61 7.37 0.84 15.58
N LEU A 62 8.19 0.84 14.54
CA LEU A 62 9.48 0.13 14.53
C LEU A 62 10.42 0.73 15.58
N PHE A 63 10.56 2.05 15.65
CA PHE A 63 11.42 2.72 16.63
C PHE A 63 10.95 2.45 18.07
N ARG A 64 9.64 2.37 18.32
CA ARG A 64 9.10 2.07 19.66
C ARG A 64 9.21 0.59 20.04
N ASN A 65 8.93 -0.32 19.12
CA ASN A 65 8.80 -1.75 19.42
C ASN A 65 10.09 -2.55 19.20
N ALA A 66 10.96 -2.13 18.28
CA ALA A 66 12.23 -2.81 18.05
C ALA A 66 13.26 -2.39 19.11
N LYS A 67 13.70 -3.33 19.95
CA LYS A 67 14.70 -3.11 21.01
C LYS A 67 15.99 -2.45 20.49
N ALA A 68 16.37 -2.71 19.24
CA ALA A 68 17.55 -2.15 18.60
C ALA A 68 17.44 -0.64 18.27
N TYR A 69 16.23 -0.13 18.01
CA TYR A 69 16.02 1.25 17.55
C TYR A 69 15.38 2.15 18.61
N ARG A 70 15.18 1.63 19.83
CA ARG A 70 14.50 2.34 20.91
C ARG A 70 15.20 3.64 21.33
N HIS A 71 16.51 3.75 21.08
CA HIS A 71 17.27 4.99 21.31
C HIS A 71 16.82 6.15 20.39
N TYR A 72 16.33 5.85 19.18
CA TYR A 72 15.85 6.86 18.22
C TYR A 72 14.37 7.24 18.42
N ALA A 73 13.64 6.54 19.30
CA ALA A 73 12.19 6.68 19.46
C ALA A 73 11.76 7.99 20.12
N ASN A 74 12.63 8.60 20.93
CA ASN A 74 12.33 9.81 21.70
C ASN A 74 13.10 11.05 21.22
N LEU A 75 13.73 10.94 20.05
CA LEU A 75 14.40 12.09 19.44
C LEU A 75 13.36 13.13 18.98
N PRO A 76 13.66 14.43 19.13
CA PRO A 76 12.73 15.49 18.72
C PRO A 76 12.44 15.44 17.22
N GLU A 77 13.40 15.02 16.39
CA GLU A 77 13.22 14.84 14.94
C GLU A 77 12.22 13.73 14.64
N THR A 78 12.29 12.62 15.39
CA THR A 78 11.37 11.48 15.27
C THR A 78 9.93 11.90 15.62
N TRP A 79 9.77 12.70 16.67
CA TRP A 79 8.47 13.28 17.03
C TRP A 79 7.96 14.28 16.00
N PHE A 80 8.83 15.12 15.44
CA PHE A 80 8.45 16.04 14.36
C PHE A 80 7.89 15.28 13.14
N VAL A 81 8.61 14.25 12.68
CA VAL A 81 8.18 13.41 11.54
C VAL A 81 6.86 12.70 11.86
N PHE A 82 6.66 12.23 13.09
CA PHE A 82 5.41 11.59 13.50
C PHE A 82 4.23 12.56 13.47
N VAL A 83 4.38 13.75 14.05
CA VAL A 83 3.32 14.77 14.07
C VAL A 83 3.00 15.23 12.66
N LEU A 84 4.02 15.49 11.83
CA LEU A 84 3.83 15.84 10.43
C LEU A 84 3.09 14.71 9.67
N GLY A 85 3.48 13.46 9.91
CA GLY A 85 2.81 12.29 9.35
C GLY A 85 1.34 12.18 9.75
N LEU A 86 1.00 12.47 11.01
CA LEU A 86 -0.39 12.54 11.48
C LEU A 86 -1.19 13.65 10.79
N VAL A 87 -0.58 14.82 10.56
CA VAL A 87 -1.23 15.93 9.84
C VAL A 87 -1.51 15.55 8.38
N ILE A 88 -0.51 15.01 7.67
CA ILE A 88 -0.66 14.58 6.26
C ILE A 88 -1.74 13.51 6.14
N MET A 89 -1.78 12.58 7.08
CA MET A 89 -2.79 11.53 7.14
C MET A 89 -4.19 12.08 7.42
N ALA A 90 -4.33 13.04 8.33
CA ALA A 90 -5.60 13.71 8.56
C ALA A 90 -6.12 14.40 7.29
N VAL A 91 -5.23 15.05 6.53
CA VAL A 91 -5.56 15.66 5.22
C VAL A 91 -5.95 14.59 4.20
N ALA A 92 -5.21 13.48 4.12
CA ALA A 92 -5.51 12.40 3.19
C ALA A 92 -6.87 11.74 3.47
N VAL A 93 -7.20 11.53 4.74
CA VAL A 93 -8.53 11.04 5.16
C VAL A 93 -9.61 12.07 4.88
N TRP A 94 -9.33 13.35 5.10
CA TRP A 94 -10.28 14.43 4.79
C TRP A 94 -10.59 14.49 3.29
N GLN A 95 -9.58 14.39 2.43
CA GLN A 95 -9.75 14.35 0.96
C GLN A 95 -10.53 13.13 0.46
N MET A 96 -10.62 12.07 1.26
CA MET A 96 -11.44 10.90 0.92
C MET A 96 -12.90 11.10 1.30
N LEU A 97 -13.17 11.86 2.37
CA LEU A 97 -14.52 12.08 2.89
C LEU A 97 -15.21 13.31 2.29
N ALA A 98 -14.44 14.30 1.84
CA ALA A 98 -14.91 15.55 1.22
C ALA A 98 -14.97 15.43 -0.31
#